data_AF-A0A923R4N8-F1
#
_entry.id   AF-A0A923R4N8-F1
#
_cell.length_a   1.000
_cell.length_b   1.000
_cell.length_c   1.000
_cell.angle_alpha   90.00
_cell.angle_beta   90.00
_cell.angle_gamma   90.00
#
_symmetry.space_group_name_H-M   'P 1'
#
loop_
_entity.id
_entity.type
_entity.pdbx_description
1 polymer ?
#
loop_
_entity_poly.entity_id
_entity_poly.type
_entity_poly.pdbx_seq_one_letter_code
_entity_poly.pdbx_strand_id
1 'polypeptide(L)' 'MRAVRLQKPAPPLRLPTLWRFNAGCPITENRIPLLTVDVWEHAYYIDYKNERDTYFDNHWKVINWEFVEAND' A
#
# COMPACT_ATOMS: atom_id res chain seq x y z
N MET A 1 27.37 26.16 -24.70
CA MET A 1 26.26 25.18 -24.80
C MET A 1 25.88 24.76 -23.38
N ARG A 2 24.71 25.15 -22.86
CA ARG A 2 24.24 24.71 -21.53
C ARG A 2 23.33 23.49 -21.71
N ALA A 3 23.66 22.39 -21.05
CA ALA A 3 22.82 21.20 -21.02
C ALA A 3 21.50 21.53 -20.28
N VAL A 4 20.40 21.61 -21.03
CA VAL A 4 19.06 21.68 -20.46
C VAL A 4 18.74 20.29 -19.92
N ARG A 5 18.83 20.13 -18.59
CA ARG A 5 18.38 18.92 -17.90
C ARG A 5 16.87 18.83 -18.10
N LEU A 6 16.43 17.99 -19.03
CA LEU A 6 15.02 17.65 -19.23
C LEU A 6 14.49 17.05 -17.92
N GLN A 7 13.83 17.87 -17.10
CA GLN A 7 13.05 17.36 -15.98
C GLN A 7 11.86 16.60 -16.59
N LYS A 8 11.82 15.28 -16.39
CA LYS A 8 10.66 14.48 -16.76
C LYS A 8 9.42 15.08 -16.10
N PRO A 9 8.29 15.24 -16.80
CA PRO A 9 7.08 15.77 -16.20
C PRO A 9 6.67 14.85 -15.04
N ALA A 10 6.27 15.46 -13.92
CA ALA A 10 5.77 14.73 -12.76
C ALA A 10 4.63 13.80 -13.22
N PRO A 11 4.62 12.52 -12.81
CA PRO A 11 3.51 11.64 -13.14
C PRO A 11 2.20 12.25 -12.60
N PRO A 12 1.06 12.03 -13.29
CA PRO A 12 -0.24 12.45 -12.77
C PRO A 12 -0.44 11.90 -11.36
N LEU A 13 -1.19 12.62 -10.51
CA LEU A 13 -1.52 12.23 -9.12
C LEU A 13 -1.90 10.74 -9.06
N ARG A 14 -0.91 9.90 -8.79
CA ARG A 14 -1.08 8.45 -8.69
C ARG A 14 -0.72 8.12 -7.26
N LEU A 15 -1.71 7.65 -6.51
CA LEU A 15 -1.50 7.11 -5.19
C LEU A 15 -0.47 5.97 -5.32
N PRO A 16 0.75 6.13 -4.77
CA PRO A 16 1.79 5.13 -4.95
C PRO A 16 1.56 3.96 -4.00
N THR A 17 1.59 2.74 -4.52
CA THR A 17 1.69 1.54 -3.67
C THR A 17 3.10 1.47 -3.07
N LEU A 18 3.18 1.35 -1.75
CA LEU A 18 4.42 1.39 -1.01
C LEU A 18 4.60 0.10 -0.22
N TRP A 19 5.62 -0.69 -0.56
CA TRP A 19 6.02 -1.84 0.24
C TRP A 19 6.84 -1.38 1.44
N ARG A 20 6.55 -1.90 2.62
CA ARG A 20 7.33 -1.65 3.84
C ARG A 20 7.71 -2.99 4.45
N PHE A 21 8.95 -3.06 4.90
CA PHE A 21 9.48 -4.23 5.61
C PHE A 21 9.26 -4.02 7.10
N ASN A 22 8.85 -5.09 7.77
CA ASN A 22 8.62 -5.12 9.20
C ASN A 22 7.69 -3.99 9.68
N ALA A 23 8.09 -3.27 10.73
CA ALA A 23 7.35 -2.14 11.29
C ALA A 23 7.58 -0.81 10.53
N GLY A 24 7.93 -0.86 9.25
CA GLY A 24 8.09 0.34 8.44
C GLY A 24 6.76 1.07 8.26
N CYS A 25 6.70 2.35 8.65
CA CYS A 25 5.46 3.13 8.65
C CYS A 25 5.57 4.36 7.72
N PRO A 26 4.66 4.56 6.76
CA PRO A 26 4.68 5.72 5.86
C PRO A 26 4.46 7.07 6.58
N ILE A 27 3.94 7.05 7.81
CA ILE A 27 3.74 8.23 8.65
C ILE A 27 5.08 8.92 8.96
N THR A 28 6.20 8.17 9.06
CA THR A 28 7.52 8.76 9.29
C THR A 28 8.06 9.55 8.09
N GLU A 29 7.44 9.39 6.92
CA GLU A 29 7.76 10.09 5.68
C GLU A 29 6.73 11.19 5.34
N ASN A 30 5.91 11.60 6.32
CA ASN A 30 4.83 12.57 6.14
C ASN A 30 3.82 12.17 5.05
N ARG A 31 3.58 10.86 4.89
CA ARG A 31 2.55 10.33 3.98
C ARG A 31 1.33 9.90 4.76
N ILE A 32 0.14 10.10 4.17
CA ILE A 32 -1.14 9.64 4.70
C ILE A 32 -1.44 8.27 4.06
N PRO A 33 -1.44 7.17 4.83
CA PRO A 33 -1.82 5.87 4.29
C PRO A 33 -3.35 5.78 4.17
N LEU A 34 -3.85 5.47 2.97
CA LEU A 34 -5.28 5.26 2.72
C LEU A 34 -5.72 3.82 2.99
N LEU A 35 -4.87 2.85 2.67
CA LEU A 35 -5.10 1.43 2.87
C LEU A 35 -3.79 0.75 3.26
N THR A 36 -3.84 -0.09 4.28
CA THR A 36 -2.71 -0.93 4.71
C THR A 36 -3.15 -2.38 4.74
N VAL A 37 -2.37 -3.27 4.12
CA VAL A 37 -2.59 -4.71 4.15
C VAL A 37 -1.41 -5.36 4.86
N ASP A 38 -1.69 -6.11 5.92
CA ASP A 38 -0.67 -6.88 6.62
C ASP A 38 -0.45 -8.23 5.92
N VAL A 39 0.80 -8.52 5.61
CA VAL A 39 1.22 -9.72 4.88
C VAL A 39 2.14 -10.60 5.73
N TRP A 40 2.27 -10.31 7.02
CA TRP A 40 2.95 -11.19 7.96
C TRP A 40 2.17 -12.49 8.12
N GLU A 41 2.88 -13.61 8.25
CA GLU A 41 2.26 -14.93 8.38
C GLU A 41 1.28 -14.96 9.56
N HIS A 42 1.57 -14.28 10.67
CA HIS A 42 0.65 -14.26 11.81
C HIS A 42 -0.72 -13.62 11.51
N ALA A 43 -0.86 -12.82 10.45
CA ALA A 43 -2.13 -12.20 10.07
C ALA A 43 -3.07 -13.17 9.35
N TYR A 44 -2.56 -14.24 8.73
CA TYR A 44 -3.36 -15.14 7.88
C TYR A 44 -3.10 -16.64 8.08
N TYR A 45 -2.04 -17.04 8.78
CA TYR A 45 -1.60 -18.44 8.82
C TYR A 45 -2.57 -19.37 9.56
N ILE A 46 -3.37 -18.85 10.50
CA ILE A 46 -4.37 -19.66 11.19
C ILE A 46 -5.42 -20.16 10.20
N ASP A 47 -5.95 -19.24 9.37
CA ASP A 47 -7.08 -19.50 8.47
C ASP A 47 -6.65 -20.04 7.10
N TYR A 48 -5.49 -19.59 6.58
CA TYR A 48 -5.05 -19.85 5.20
C TYR A 48 -3.72 -20.60 5.10
N LYS A 49 -3.02 -20.84 6.21
CA LYS A 49 -1.71 -21.52 6.24
C LYS A 49 -0.73 -20.91 5.23
N ASN A 50 -0.32 -21.69 4.23
CA ASN A 50 0.60 -21.31 3.15
C ASN A 50 -0.09 -20.71 1.92
N GLU A 51 -1.42 -20.65 1.88
CA GLU A 51 -2.19 -20.10 0.77
C GLU A 51 -2.41 -18.59 0.90
N ARG A 52 -1.34 -17.82 0.70
CA ARG A 52 -1.41 -16.36 0.77
C ARG A 52 -2.32 -15.76 -0.32
N ASP A 53 -2.38 -16.38 -1.49
CA ASP A 53 -3.19 -15.88 -2.60
C ASP A 53 -4.68 -15.93 -2.25
N THR A 54 -5.13 -17.03 -1.63
CA THR A 54 -6.50 -17.20 -1.11
C THR A 54 -6.83 -16.16 -0.02
N TYR A 55 -5.86 -15.83 0.84
CA TYR A 55 -6.02 -14.76 1.83
C TYR A 55 -6.29 -13.41 1.15
N PHE A 56 -5.52 -13.04 0.12
CA PHE A 56 -5.70 -11.76 -0.57
C PHE A 56 -7.05 -11.65 -1.27
N ASP A 57 -7.49 -12.72 -1.95
CA ASP A 57 -8.78 -12.76 -2.64
C ASP A 57 -9.95 -12.56 -1.68
N ASN A 58 -9.83 -13.07 -0.45
CA ASN A 58 -10.84 -12.88 0.59
C ASN A 58 -10.70 -11.54 1.31
N HIS A 59 -9.47 -11.05 1.52
CA HIS A 59 -9.21 -9.77 2.16
C HIS A 59 -9.86 -8.62 1.40
N TRP A 60 -9.81 -8.63 0.06
CA TRP A 60 -10.43 -7.59 -0.76
C TRP A 60 -11.96 -7.48 -0.59
N LYS A 61 -12.62 -8.56 -0.18
CA LYS A 61 -14.07 -8.61 0.03
C LYS A 61 -14.51 -7.99 1.35
N VAL A 62 -13.59 -7.83 2.31
CA VAL A 62 -13.90 -7.38 3.68
C VAL A 62 -13.33 -5.98 4.00
N ILE A 63 -12.68 -5.32 3.03
CA ILE A 63 -12.17 -3.96 3.21
C ILE A 63 -13.33 -2.98 3.39
N ASN A 64 -13.19 -2.10 4.39
CA ASN A 64 -14.10 -0.98 4.57
C ASN A 64 -13.72 0.18 3.64
N TRP A 65 -14.37 0.25 2.48
CA TRP A 65 -14.12 1.27 1.47
C TRP A 65 -14.56 2.68 1.90
N GLU A 66 -15.61 2.80 2.72
CA GLU A 66 -16.09 4.11 3.23
C GLU A 66 -15.02 4.77 4.10
N PHE A 67 -14.33 3.98 4.93
CA PHE A 67 -13.20 4.48 5.72
C PHE A 67 -12.03 4.91 4.84
N VAL A 68 -11.72 4.17 3.76
CA VAL A 68 -10.63 4.51 2.84
C VAL A 68 -10.92 5.84 2.13
N GLU A 69 -12.16 6.05 1.67
CA GLU A 69 -12.60 7.29 1.01
C GLU A 69 -12.60 8.49 1.98
N ALA A 70 -12.96 8.28 3.25
CA ALA A 70 -12.98 9.35 4.25
C ALA A 70 -11.59 9.90 4.64
N ASN A 71 -10.50 9.21 4.27
CA ASN A 71 -9.12 9.62 4.57
C ASN A 71 -8.43 10.36 3.41
N ASP A 72 -9.17 10.76 2.36
CA ASP A 72 -8.70 11.55 1.21
C ASP A 72 -8.47 13.04 1.56
#